data_AF-D7GQR0-F1
#
_entry.id   AF-D7GQR0-F1
#
_cell.length_a   1.000
_cell.length_b   1.000
_cell.length_c   1.000
_cell.angle_alpha   90.00
_cell.angle_beta   90.00
_cell.angle_gamma   90.00
#
_symmetry.space_group_name_H-M   'P 1'
#
loop_
_entity.id
_entity.type
_entity.pdbx_description
1 polymer ?
#
loop_
_entity_poly.entity_id
_entity_poly.type
_entity_poly.pdbx_seq_one_letter_code
_entity_poly.pdbx_strand_id
1 'polypeptide(L)'
;MAEDRKYFIFNKPMDYRRGTVDRMNAADGILRLTGAEPGWFFSRVLDSREEEMTWHRLRTVCAERDGGWNMTLYSSDSRFLVWGDNSAPVDEVLADPELSLEEKKQRMSSCFAKEIRGEADVLLFDVRGRYLWFLLEAGGAAGDFDGITEIRIDFPKQSWVSWLPEVYQGSGKNRDFLERYLGVFQSFYEELTEKIGRSPDLFDPDCAQADFLSWMAGWLSIEDIPAWNEEQLRYLLKNALRLYRIRGTVEYLKEMLTLYRDCEVYVVEHYQMQESDPEKIRRWKKLYGDSPYTVTVLIHTGQNGGQKEYRTFMQIVRHAVPAHIDCRIVLLTPYIFLDQHTYLGVNSRLGEYRPMQLDGLSAMHFSRIGQL
;
A
#
# COMPACT_ATOMS: atom_id res chain seq x y z
N MET A 1 -8.36 30.18 -13.84
CA MET A 1 -7.49 29.82 -12.71
C MET A 1 -8.40 29.32 -11.62
N ALA A 2 -8.52 28.00 -11.45
CA ALA A 2 -9.32 27.46 -10.35
C ALA A 2 -8.60 27.80 -9.05
N GLU A 3 -9.24 28.50 -8.13
CA GLU A 3 -8.71 28.62 -6.77
C GLU A 3 -8.53 27.23 -6.20
N ASP A 4 -7.31 26.93 -5.73
CA ASP A 4 -7.03 25.67 -5.04
C ASP A 4 -7.98 25.53 -3.86
N ARG A 5 -8.79 24.47 -3.91
CA ARG A 5 -9.72 24.14 -2.85
C ARG A 5 -8.94 23.78 -1.60
N LYS A 6 -9.23 24.50 -0.51
CA LYS A 6 -8.66 24.21 0.81
C LYS A 6 -9.50 23.14 1.47
N TYR A 7 -8.88 22.34 2.34
CA TYR A 7 -9.60 21.31 3.08
C TYR A 7 -8.95 21.06 4.43
N PHE A 8 -9.77 20.62 5.37
CA PHE A 8 -9.33 19.98 6.60
C PHE A 8 -9.56 18.48 6.47
N ILE A 9 -8.59 17.69 6.91
CA ILE A 9 -8.66 16.23 6.90
C ILE A 9 -8.31 15.70 8.28
N PHE A 10 -9.07 14.70 8.72
CA PHE A 10 -8.82 13.90 9.91
C PHE A 10 -8.62 12.47 9.45
N ASN A 11 -7.37 12.05 9.32
CA ASN A 11 -7.02 10.67 8.92
C ASN A 11 -5.80 10.13 9.67
N LYS A 12 -5.26 10.89 10.63
CA LYS A 12 -4.14 10.48 11.47
C LYS A 12 -4.55 10.52 12.94
N PRO A 13 -3.99 9.65 13.80
CA PRO A 13 -4.25 9.67 15.24
C PRO A 13 -4.03 11.05 15.88
N MET A 14 -3.07 11.83 15.38
CA MET A 14 -2.78 13.17 15.89
C MET A 14 -3.91 14.18 15.66
N ASP A 15 -4.72 14.01 14.60
CA ASP A 15 -5.83 14.92 14.29
C ASP A 15 -6.95 14.75 15.31
N TYR A 16 -7.22 13.51 15.71
CA TYR A 16 -8.21 13.16 16.72
C TYR A 16 -7.74 13.50 18.15
N ARG A 17 -6.44 13.38 18.45
CA ARG A 17 -5.89 13.74 19.78
C ARG A 17 -6.04 15.22 20.16
N ARG A 18 -6.24 16.10 19.17
CA ARG A 18 -6.47 17.54 19.41
C ARG A 18 -7.93 17.86 19.75
N GLY A 19 -8.82 16.88 19.69
CA GLY A 19 -10.21 17.00 20.10
C GLY A 19 -10.44 16.50 21.53
N THR A 20 -11.68 16.65 22.00
CA THR A 20 -12.14 16.08 23.28
C THR A 20 -12.96 14.83 22.99
N VAL A 21 -12.72 13.75 23.73
CA VAL A 21 -13.33 12.45 23.44
C VAL A 21 -13.79 11.78 24.71
N ASP A 22 -14.90 11.05 24.62
CA ASP A 22 -15.37 10.14 25.66
C ASP A 22 -15.72 8.80 25.02
N ARG A 23 -15.15 7.72 25.56
CA ARG A 23 -15.41 6.32 25.14
C ARG A 23 -15.20 6.04 23.64
N MET A 24 -14.40 6.87 22.98
CA MET A 24 -13.88 6.63 21.63
C MET A 24 -12.35 6.74 21.62
N ASN A 25 -11.71 6.07 20.67
CA ASN A 25 -10.27 6.14 20.47
C ASN A 25 -9.92 6.07 18.98
N ALA A 26 -8.91 6.82 18.58
CA ALA A 26 -8.34 6.80 17.24
C ALA A 26 -7.06 5.94 17.22
N ALA A 27 -7.22 4.63 17.34
CA ALA A 27 -6.11 3.67 17.16
C ALA A 27 -5.91 3.40 15.66
N ASP A 28 -4.66 3.32 15.21
CA ASP A 28 -4.30 3.05 13.81
C ASP A 28 -4.91 4.01 12.77
N GLY A 29 -5.28 5.22 13.19
CA GLY A 29 -5.92 6.23 12.34
C GLY A 29 -7.43 6.07 12.18
N ILE A 30 -8.03 5.06 12.82
CA ILE A 30 -9.47 4.79 12.77
C ILE A 30 -10.11 5.18 14.10
N LEU A 31 -11.07 6.11 14.06
CA LEU A 31 -11.86 6.49 15.22
C LEU A 31 -12.94 5.44 15.50
N ARG A 32 -12.83 4.70 16.61
CA ARG A 32 -13.72 3.61 17.04
C ARG A 32 -14.22 3.82 18.47
N LEU A 33 -15.32 3.16 18.82
CA LEU A 33 -15.77 3.04 20.21
C LEU A 33 -14.79 2.15 21.00
N THR A 34 -14.55 2.49 22.27
CA THR A 34 -13.69 1.69 23.17
C THR A 34 -14.46 0.56 23.86
N GLY A 35 -15.79 0.52 23.74
CA GLY A 35 -16.66 -0.49 24.36
C GLY A 35 -18.04 -0.53 23.70
N ALA A 36 -18.99 -1.24 24.32
CA ALA A 36 -20.36 -1.39 23.83
C ALA A 36 -21.27 -0.19 24.17
N GLU A 37 -20.82 0.70 25.05
CA GLU A 37 -21.57 1.90 25.41
C GLU A 37 -21.41 2.99 24.35
N PRO A 38 -22.40 3.88 24.19
CA PRO A 38 -22.29 5.03 23.31
C PRO A 38 -21.11 5.92 23.71
N GLY A 39 -20.47 6.51 22.72
CA GLY A 39 -19.34 7.42 22.89
C GLY A 39 -19.47 8.64 21.99
N TRP A 40 -18.66 9.65 22.27
CA TRP A 40 -18.67 10.89 21.51
C TRP A 40 -17.29 11.50 21.33
N PHE A 41 -17.15 12.31 20.28
CA PHE A 41 -15.93 13.03 19.92
C PHE A 41 -16.25 14.45 19.46
N PHE A 42 -15.62 15.43 20.10
CA PHE A 42 -15.57 16.81 19.61
C PHE A 42 -14.28 17.05 18.84
N SER A 43 -14.41 17.59 17.63
CA SER A 43 -13.26 18.07 16.88
C SER A 43 -12.63 19.30 17.53
N ARG A 44 -11.37 19.56 17.21
CA ARG A 44 -10.81 20.91 17.38
C ARG A 44 -11.60 21.94 16.55
N VAL A 45 -11.48 23.21 16.91
CA VAL A 45 -12.02 24.31 16.12
C VAL A 45 -11.21 24.49 14.83
N LEU A 46 -11.89 24.42 13.70
CA LEU A 46 -11.36 24.67 12.36
C LEU A 46 -11.53 26.15 12.04
N ASP A 47 -10.48 26.82 11.54
CA ASP A 47 -10.49 28.25 11.22
C ASP A 47 -10.23 28.45 9.72
N SER A 48 -11.24 28.91 8.99
CA SER A 48 -11.13 29.23 7.57
C SER A 48 -10.36 30.53 7.28
N ARG A 49 -10.14 31.36 8.32
CA ARG A 49 -9.51 32.70 8.31
C ARG A 49 -10.31 33.81 7.63
N GLU A 50 -11.52 33.53 7.16
CA GLU A 50 -12.39 34.49 6.48
C GLU A 50 -13.75 34.51 7.19
N GLU A 51 -14.27 35.71 7.47
CA GLU A 51 -15.61 35.89 8.04
C GLU A 51 -16.69 35.57 7.00
N GLU A 52 -17.86 35.14 7.46
CA GLU A 52 -18.99 34.73 6.63
C GLU A 52 -18.66 33.59 5.63
N MET A 53 -17.61 32.83 5.90
CA MET A 53 -17.18 31.70 5.08
C MET A 53 -18.32 30.70 4.88
N THR A 54 -18.63 30.38 3.63
CA THR A 54 -19.56 29.29 3.30
C THR A 54 -18.78 28.01 3.05
N TRP A 55 -19.10 26.97 3.81
CA TRP A 55 -18.45 25.67 3.70
C TRP A 55 -18.96 24.91 2.47
N HIS A 56 -18.12 24.03 1.91
CA HIS A 56 -18.43 23.38 0.64
C HIS A 56 -19.09 22.00 0.85
N ARG A 57 -18.34 21.06 1.41
CA ARG A 57 -18.70 19.65 1.44
C ARG A 57 -18.02 18.95 2.61
N LEU A 58 -18.71 17.98 3.20
CA LEU A 58 -18.18 17.06 4.18
C LEU A 58 -18.25 15.65 3.62
N ARG A 59 -17.12 14.94 3.68
CA ARG A 59 -17.01 13.53 3.31
C ARG A 59 -16.49 12.73 4.49
N THR A 60 -17.06 11.56 4.72
CA THR A 60 -16.53 10.58 5.67
C THR A 60 -16.28 9.25 4.96
N VAL A 61 -15.30 8.51 5.46
CA VAL A 61 -15.02 7.14 5.02
C VAL A 61 -15.09 6.25 6.25
N CYS A 62 -16.00 5.28 6.24
CA CYS A 62 -16.14 4.27 7.28
C CYS A 62 -15.27 3.05 6.99
N ALA A 63 -14.91 2.29 8.03
CA ALA A 63 -14.00 1.15 7.91
C ALA A 63 -14.64 -0.06 7.21
N GLU A 64 -15.90 -0.37 7.53
CA GLU A 64 -16.61 -1.53 6.98
C GLU A 64 -17.99 -1.15 6.44
N ARG A 65 -18.82 -0.51 7.26
CA ARG A 65 -20.18 -0.07 6.89
C ARG A 65 -20.39 1.40 7.18
N ASP A 66 -21.11 2.05 6.27
CA ASP A 66 -21.59 3.41 6.49
C ASP A 66 -22.73 3.43 7.51
N GLY A 67 -22.77 4.46 8.35
CA GLY A 67 -23.76 4.65 9.40
C GLY A 67 -23.27 4.30 10.81
N GLY A 68 -24.20 4.24 11.76
CA GLY A 68 -23.86 4.00 13.17
C GLY A 68 -23.44 5.23 13.97
N TRP A 69 -23.49 6.42 13.35
CA TRP A 69 -23.04 7.66 13.94
C TRP A 69 -23.94 8.84 13.53
N ASN A 70 -24.03 9.83 14.42
CA ASN A 70 -24.62 11.14 14.16
C ASN A 70 -23.54 12.21 14.32
N MET A 71 -23.53 13.19 13.42
CA MET A 71 -22.62 14.32 13.49
C MET A 71 -23.39 15.63 13.55
N THR A 72 -23.14 16.42 14.58
CA THR A 72 -23.66 17.78 14.69
C THR A 72 -22.55 18.78 14.36
N LEU A 73 -22.79 19.63 13.35
CA LEU A 73 -21.92 20.70 12.96
C LEU A 73 -22.31 22.00 13.66
N TYR A 74 -21.31 22.70 14.17
CA TYR A 74 -21.44 24.04 14.74
C TYR A 74 -20.57 25.01 13.94
N SER A 75 -21.07 26.22 13.72
CA SER A 75 -20.39 27.24 12.95
C SER A 75 -20.63 28.64 13.52
N SER A 76 -19.61 29.49 13.50
CA SER A 76 -19.66 30.86 14.03
C SER A 76 -18.55 31.73 13.45
N ASP A 77 -18.78 33.04 13.29
CA ASP A 77 -17.72 34.00 12.99
C ASP A 77 -16.88 34.40 14.22
N SER A 78 -17.42 34.15 15.41
CA SER A 78 -16.73 34.38 16.68
C SER A 78 -16.15 33.08 17.25
N ARG A 79 -14.92 33.15 17.78
CA ARG A 79 -14.29 32.06 18.55
C ARG A 79 -14.82 31.97 20.00
N PHE A 80 -15.70 32.88 20.40
CA PHE A 80 -16.30 32.91 21.73
C PHE A 80 -17.75 32.44 21.66
N LEU A 81 -18.10 31.53 22.57
CA LEU A 81 -19.48 31.14 22.83
C LEU A 81 -20.06 32.08 23.87
N VAL A 82 -21.30 32.53 23.64
CA VAL A 82 -22.04 33.39 24.57
C VAL A 82 -23.28 32.65 25.03
N TRP A 83 -23.45 32.52 26.35
CA TRP A 83 -24.64 31.91 26.96
C TRP A 83 -25.03 32.68 28.23
N GLY A 84 -26.25 33.23 28.24
CA GLY A 84 -26.66 34.17 29.28
C GLY A 84 -25.72 35.38 29.33
N ASP A 85 -25.16 35.67 30.50
CA ASP A 85 -24.19 36.75 30.73
C ASP A 85 -22.72 36.29 30.65
N ASN A 86 -22.48 35.01 30.35
CA ASN A 86 -21.14 34.43 30.31
C ASN A 86 -20.64 34.28 28.87
N SER A 87 -19.32 34.41 28.71
CA SER A 87 -18.63 34.18 27.45
C SER A 87 -17.31 33.45 27.70
N ALA A 88 -17.02 32.41 26.93
CA ALA A 88 -15.72 31.74 26.94
C ALA A 88 -15.31 31.29 25.52
N PRO A 89 -14.00 31.11 25.28
CA PRO A 89 -13.51 30.51 24.04
C PRO A 89 -14.11 29.12 23.81
N VAL A 90 -14.44 28.81 22.55
CA VAL A 90 -15.00 27.50 22.17
C VAL A 90 -14.08 26.37 22.64
N ASP A 91 -12.76 26.48 22.45
CA ASP A 91 -11.80 25.43 22.81
C ASP A 91 -11.82 25.10 24.31
N GLU A 92 -12.01 26.10 25.18
CA GLU A 92 -12.07 25.90 26.64
C GLU A 92 -13.33 25.15 27.04
N VAL A 93 -14.48 25.53 26.47
CA VAL A 93 -15.77 24.84 26.73
C VAL A 93 -15.74 23.39 26.23
N LEU A 94 -15.07 23.13 25.09
CA LEU A 94 -14.91 21.78 24.57
C LEU A 94 -13.99 20.92 25.44
N ALA A 95 -12.90 21.49 25.96
CA ALA A 95 -11.90 20.79 26.77
C ALA A 95 -12.28 20.64 28.25
N ASP A 96 -13.28 21.38 28.75
CA ASP A 96 -13.70 21.34 30.16
C ASP A 96 -14.24 19.94 30.53
N PRO A 97 -13.60 19.22 31.48
CA PRO A 97 -14.05 17.90 31.92
C PRO A 97 -15.22 17.95 32.91
N GLU A 98 -15.49 19.10 33.53
CA GLU A 98 -16.58 19.25 34.51
C GLU A 98 -17.95 19.40 33.83
N LEU A 99 -17.97 19.77 32.55
CA LEU A 99 -19.20 19.95 31.77
C LEU A 99 -19.66 18.66 31.13
N SER A 100 -20.93 18.33 31.34
CA SER A 100 -21.58 17.20 30.66
C SER A 100 -21.75 17.48 29.16
N LEU A 101 -21.99 16.43 28.37
CA LEU A 101 -22.24 16.55 26.94
C LEU A 101 -23.49 17.41 26.66
N GLU A 102 -24.54 17.23 27.46
CA GLU A 102 -25.80 17.97 27.34
C GLU A 102 -25.60 19.46 27.62
N GLU A 103 -24.82 19.80 28.66
CA GLU A 103 -24.49 21.19 28.98
C GLU A 103 -23.66 21.85 27.87
N LYS A 104 -22.68 21.11 27.31
CA LYS A 104 -21.91 21.58 26.15
C LYS A 104 -22.83 21.87 24.97
N LYS A 105 -23.70 20.93 24.60
CA LYS A 105 -24.70 21.11 23.53
C LYS A 105 -25.60 22.33 23.76
N GLN A 106 -26.06 22.53 24.99
CA GLN A 106 -26.91 23.67 25.35
C GLN A 106 -26.18 25.01 25.17
N ARG A 107 -24.92 25.10 25.62
CA ARG A 107 -24.10 26.32 25.47
C ARG A 107 -23.78 26.64 24.00
N MET A 108 -23.71 25.64 23.14
CA MET A 108 -23.43 25.79 21.69
C MET A 108 -24.68 25.86 20.82
N SER A 109 -25.88 25.86 21.41
CA SER A 109 -27.15 25.85 20.69
C SER A 109 -27.30 27.02 19.70
N SER A 110 -26.75 28.18 20.02
CA SER A 110 -26.73 29.36 19.15
C SER A 110 -25.84 29.20 17.91
N CYS A 111 -24.84 28.31 17.98
CA CYS A 111 -23.91 28.02 16.89
C CYS A 111 -24.32 26.76 16.10
N PHE A 112 -25.46 26.14 16.39
CA PHE A 112 -25.91 24.96 15.67
C PHE A 112 -26.09 25.28 14.18
N ALA A 113 -25.44 24.50 13.32
CA ALA A 113 -25.50 24.68 11.89
C ALA A 113 -26.25 23.55 11.19
N LYS A 114 -25.91 22.28 11.46
CA LYS A 114 -26.46 21.13 10.74
C LYS A 114 -26.33 19.83 11.54
N GLU A 115 -27.27 18.92 11.34
CA GLU A 115 -27.20 17.54 11.84
C GLU A 115 -27.08 16.57 10.64
N ILE A 116 -26.22 15.56 10.76
CA ILE A 116 -25.93 14.52 9.78
C ILE A 116 -26.12 13.17 10.49
N ARG A 117 -26.87 12.24 9.89
CA ARG A 117 -27.24 10.94 10.43
C ARG A 117 -26.69 9.83 9.55
N GLY A 118 -25.38 9.61 9.67
CA GLY A 118 -24.69 8.54 8.96
C GLY A 118 -24.47 8.77 7.47
N GLU A 119 -24.89 9.90 6.89
CA GLU A 119 -24.60 10.20 5.48
C GLU A 119 -23.10 10.47 5.29
N ALA A 120 -22.45 9.64 4.46
CA ALA A 120 -21.02 9.74 4.19
C ALA A 120 -20.62 10.96 3.35
N ASP A 121 -21.57 11.59 2.67
CA ASP A 121 -21.30 12.70 1.77
C ASP A 121 -22.42 13.75 1.83
N VAL A 122 -22.07 14.95 2.31
CA VAL A 122 -23.03 16.01 2.59
C VAL A 122 -22.54 17.36 2.07
N LEU A 123 -23.38 18.04 1.30
CA LEU A 123 -23.17 19.44 0.91
C LEU A 123 -23.41 20.37 2.10
N LEU A 124 -22.49 21.32 2.30
CA LEU A 124 -22.50 22.27 3.42
C LEU A 124 -22.83 23.71 2.97
N PHE A 125 -23.51 23.89 1.84
CA PHE A 125 -23.79 25.22 1.28
C PHE A 125 -24.68 26.11 2.16
N ASP A 126 -25.35 25.50 3.14
CA ASP A 126 -26.16 26.11 4.19
C ASP A 126 -25.39 26.43 5.47
N VAL A 127 -24.13 25.98 5.61
CA VAL A 127 -23.28 26.22 6.77
C VAL A 127 -22.40 27.44 6.51
N ARG A 128 -22.53 28.46 7.36
CA ARG A 128 -21.80 29.73 7.28
C ARG A 128 -21.11 30.10 8.59
N GLY A 129 -19.90 30.64 8.48
CA GLY A 129 -19.11 31.14 9.59
C GLY A 129 -17.63 30.81 9.46
N ARG A 130 -16.78 31.70 9.97
CA ARG A 130 -15.32 31.56 9.95
C ARG A 130 -14.83 30.26 10.61
N TYR A 131 -15.39 29.95 11.77
CA TYR A 131 -15.02 28.81 12.60
C TYR A 131 -16.03 27.69 12.45
N LEU A 132 -15.55 26.45 12.34
CA LEU A 132 -16.38 25.25 12.31
C LEU A 132 -15.81 24.18 13.25
N TRP A 133 -16.68 23.51 13.99
CA TRP A 133 -16.33 22.31 14.75
C TRP A 133 -17.50 21.34 14.73
N PHE A 134 -17.23 20.07 15.02
CA PHE A 134 -18.25 19.05 14.99
C PHE A 134 -18.23 18.17 16.23
N LEU A 135 -19.42 17.71 16.60
CA LEU A 135 -19.63 16.63 17.54
C LEU A 135 -20.00 15.38 16.76
N LEU A 136 -19.30 14.28 17.01
CA LEU A 136 -19.63 12.96 16.50
C LEU A 136 -20.10 12.09 17.66
N GLU A 137 -21.27 11.50 17.55
CA GLU A 137 -21.85 10.57 18.51
C GLU A 137 -22.03 9.22 17.84
N ALA A 138 -21.55 8.15 18.47
CA ALA A 138 -21.58 6.80 17.92
C ALA A 138 -22.13 5.79 18.91
N GLY A 139 -22.79 4.75 18.39
CA GLY A 139 -23.42 3.71 19.21
C GLY A 139 -24.78 4.08 19.79
N GLY A 140 -25.41 3.13 20.47
CA GLY A 140 -26.74 3.29 21.06
C GLY A 140 -27.82 3.58 20.01
N ALA A 141 -28.45 4.76 20.09
CA ALA A 141 -29.51 5.16 19.17
C ALA A 141 -29.03 5.39 17.73
N ALA A 142 -27.72 5.60 17.52
CA ALA A 142 -27.14 5.81 16.18
C ALA A 142 -26.94 4.48 15.41
N GLY A 143 -26.95 3.33 16.10
CA GLY A 143 -26.78 2.00 15.51
C GLY A 143 -25.34 1.46 15.62
N ASP A 144 -25.06 0.42 14.83
CA ASP A 144 -23.76 -0.27 14.80
C ASP A 144 -22.70 0.59 14.14
N PHE A 145 -21.58 0.84 14.83
CA PHE A 145 -20.50 1.73 14.41
C PHE A 145 -19.18 0.97 14.26
N ASP A 146 -18.71 0.82 13.02
CA ASP A 146 -17.48 0.06 12.70
C ASP A 146 -16.20 0.94 12.68
N GLY A 147 -16.39 2.24 12.87
CA GLY A 147 -15.34 3.24 12.92
C GLY A 147 -15.23 4.10 11.66
N ILE A 148 -14.68 5.31 11.84
CA ILE A 148 -14.41 6.27 10.76
C ILE A 148 -12.90 6.37 10.55
N THR A 149 -12.47 6.16 9.31
CA THR A 149 -11.06 6.22 8.89
C THR A 149 -10.67 7.63 8.47
N GLU A 150 -11.56 8.33 7.78
CA GLU A 150 -11.33 9.68 7.28
C GLU A 150 -12.55 10.58 7.46
N ILE A 151 -12.32 11.82 7.91
CA ILE A 151 -13.29 12.92 7.82
C ILE A 151 -12.62 14.06 7.06
N ARG A 152 -13.22 14.50 5.96
CA ARG A 152 -12.73 15.62 5.15
C ARG A 152 -13.78 16.70 5.01
N ILE A 153 -13.38 17.95 5.23
CA ILE A 153 -14.24 19.13 5.12
C ILE A 153 -13.57 20.11 4.17
N ASP A 154 -14.24 20.39 3.05
CA ASP A 154 -13.74 21.24 1.98
C ASP A 154 -14.30 22.69 2.07
N PHE A 155 -13.49 23.69 1.68
CA PHE A 155 -13.84 25.11 1.66
C PHE A 155 -12.89 25.91 0.72
N PRO A 156 -13.26 27.11 0.24
CA PRO A 156 -14.58 27.74 0.31
C PRO A 156 -15.61 27.04 -0.58
N LYS A 157 -16.90 27.37 -0.43
CA LYS A 157 -17.96 26.94 -1.34
C LYS A 157 -17.61 27.30 -2.78
N GLN A 158 -17.44 26.28 -3.60
CA GLN A 158 -17.37 26.41 -5.05
C GLN A 158 -18.61 25.76 -5.66
N SER A 159 -19.37 26.52 -6.43
CA SER A 159 -20.54 25.98 -7.13
C SER A 159 -20.34 26.11 -8.63
N TRP A 160 -20.66 25.06 -9.38
CA TRP A 160 -20.70 25.12 -10.84
C TRP A 160 -21.61 26.20 -11.42
N VAL A 161 -22.60 26.68 -10.64
CA VAL A 161 -23.48 27.76 -11.07
C VAL A 161 -22.71 29.04 -11.40
N SER A 162 -21.60 29.36 -10.71
CA SER A 162 -20.80 30.54 -11.02
C SER A 162 -20.08 30.46 -12.38
N TRP A 163 -19.95 29.26 -12.94
CA TRP A 163 -19.33 29.00 -14.24
C TRP A 163 -20.34 29.00 -15.39
N LEU A 164 -21.64 29.01 -15.09
CA LEU A 164 -22.69 29.11 -16.11
C LEU A 164 -22.85 30.55 -16.59
N PRO A 165 -23.25 30.77 -17.86
CA PRO A 165 -23.66 32.09 -18.32
C PRO A 165 -24.74 32.69 -17.42
N GLU A 166 -24.70 34.01 -17.21
CA GLU A 166 -25.55 34.72 -16.24
C GLU A 166 -27.05 34.40 -16.38
N VAL A 167 -27.54 34.26 -17.61
CA VAL A 167 -28.94 33.90 -17.92
C VAL A 167 -29.37 32.54 -17.34
N TYR A 168 -28.44 31.63 -17.07
CA TYR A 168 -28.70 30.28 -16.54
C TYR A 168 -28.38 30.15 -15.05
N GLN A 169 -27.83 31.19 -14.40
CA GLN A 169 -27.46 31.09 -12.99
C GLN A 169 -28.67 31.07 -12.05
N GLY A 170 -29.84 31.50 -12.55
CA GLY A 170 -31.06 31.62 -11.76
C GLY A 170 -30.96 32.72 -10.70
N SER A 171 -32.07 32.95 -9.99
CA SER A 171 -32.15 33.92 -8.90
C SER A 171 -32.94 33.36 -7.72
N GLY A 172 -32.55 33.75 -6.50
CA GLY A 172 -33.21 33.31 -5.26
C GLY A 172 -33.32 31.79 -5.15
N LYS A 173 -34.55 31.29 -4.92
CA LYS A 173 -34.84 29.85 -4.73
C LYS A 173 -34.44 28.97 -5.92
N ASN A 174 -34.50 29.50 -7.14
CA ASN A 174 -34.11 28.74 -8.34
C ASN A 174 -32.60 28.48 -8.36
N ARG A 175 -31.82 29.43 -7.85
CA ARG A 175 -30.37 29.27 -7.72
C ARG A 175 -30.04 28.20 -6.68
N ASP A 176 -30.64 28.24 -5.50
CA ASP A 176 -30.42 27.22 -4.45
C ASP A 176 -30.73 25.80 -4.92
N PHE A 177 -31.85 25.63 -5.64
CA PHE A 177 -32.19 24.35 -6.25
C PHE A 177 -31.13 23.92 -7.28
N LEU A 178 -30.75 24.82 -8.19
CA LEU A 178 -29.77 24.54 -9.23
C LEU A 178 -28.40 24.19 -8.65
N GLU A 179 -27.96 24.90 -7.62
CA GLU A 179 -26.69 24.64 -6.92
C GLU A 179 -26.68 23.26 -6.28
N ARG A 180 -27.78 22.84 -5.63
CA ARG A 180 -27.90 21.50 -5.04
C ARG A 180 -27.99 20.40 -6.11
N TYR A 181 -28.75 20.65 -7.18
CA TYR A 181 -28.89 19.73 -8.30
C TYR A 181 -27.56 19.48 -9.02
N LEU A 182 -26.86 20.56 -9.39
CA LEU A 182 -25.53 20.46 -10.00
C LEU A 182 -24.47 19.97 -9.03
N GLY A 183 -24.64 20.20 -7.73
CA GLY A 183 -23.77 19.70 -6.67
C GLY A 183 -23.53 18.19 -6.75
N VAL A 184 -24.55 17.40 -7.11
CA VAL A 184 -24.40 15.93 -7.29
C VAL A 184 -23.41 15.60 -8.40
N PHE A 185 -23.55 16.25 -9.56
CA PHE A 185 -22.64 16.03 -10.69
C PHE A 185 -21.25 16.58 -10.40
N GLN A 186 -21.19 17.75 -9.77
CA GLN A 186 -19.96 18.39 -9.35
C GLN A 186 -19.15 17.46 -8.43
N SER A 187 -19.79 16.88 -7.40
CA SER A 187 -19.16 15.93 -6.48
C SER A 187 -18.53 14.75 -7.22
N PHE A 188 -19.25 14.15 -8.18
CA PHE A 188 -18.74 13.03 -8.97
C PHE A 188 -17.53 13.41 -9.83
N TYR A 189 -17.61 14.55 -10.53
CA TYR A 189 -16.52 15.02 -11.37
C TYR A 189 -15.27 15.39 -10.57
N GLU A 190 -15.44 15.97 -9.40
CA GLU A 190 -14.34 16.32 -8.50
C GLU A 190 -13.63 15.07 -7.98
N GLU A 191 -14.37 14.03 -7.60
CA GLU A 191 -13.78 12.75 -7.21
C GLU A 191 -13.02 12.09 -8.35
N LEU A 192 -13.57 12.12 -9.57
CA LEU A 192 -12.88 11.60 -10.74
C LEU A 192 -11.58 12.39 -11.00
N THR A 193 -11.64 13.71 -10.89
CA THR A 193 -10.48 14.60 -11.07
C THR A 193 -9.43 14.34 -10.00
N GLU A 194 -9.83 14.14 -8.75
CA GLU A 194 -8.94 13.78 -7.64
C GLU A 194 -8.27 12.42 -7.89
N LYS A 195 -9.03 11.41 -8.34
CA LYS A 195 -8.49 10.09 -8.72
C LYS A 195 -7.48 10.19 -9.88
N ILE A 196 -7.79 10.97 -10.91
CA ILE A 196 -6.88 11.21 -12.03
C ILE A 196 -5.62 11.96 -11.54
N GLY A 197 -5.78 12.95 -10.67
CA GLY A 197 -4.67 13.72 -10.09
C GLY A 197 -3.71 12.86 -9.27
N ARG A 198 -4.21 11.79 -8.61
CA ARG A 198 -3.40 10.80 -7.88
C ARG A 198 -2.89 9.65 -8.75
N SER A 199 -3.19 9.61 -10.05
CA SER A 199 -2.67 8.56 -10.94
C SER A 199 -1.14 8.45 -10.99
N PRO A 200 -0.34 9.52 -10.79
CA PRO A 200 1.12 9.39 -10.68
C PRO A 200 1.58 8.41 -9.58
N ASP A 201 0.84 8.33 -8.47
CA ASP A 201 1.18 7.46 -7.34
C ASP A 201 1.11 5.97 -7.71
N LEU A 202 0.32 5.62 -8.73
CA LEU A 202 0.22 4.25 -9.24
C LEU A 202 1.51 3.81 -9.94
N PHE A 203 2.31 4.73 -10.47
CA PHE A 203 3.56 4.41 -11.18
C PHE A 203 4.77 4.29 -10.25
N ASP A 204 4.62 4.60 -8.96
CA ASP A 204 5.65 4.32 -7.98
C ASP A 204 5.61 2.84 -7.58
N PRO A 205 6.68 2.06 -7.84
CA PRO A 205 6.73 0.66 -7.42
C PRO A 205 6.61 0.46 -5.91
N ASP A 206 6.77 1.46 -5.05
CA ASP A 206 6.53 1.30 -3.59
C ASP A 206 5.06 1.45 -3.20
N CYS A 207 4.27 2.20 -3.98
CA CYS A 207 2.88 2.50 -3.66
C CYS A 207 1.89 1.66 -4.48
N ALA A 208 2.31 1.14 -5.63
CA ALA A 208 1.46 0.37 -6.52
C ALA A 208 0.96 -0.94 -5.87
N GLN A 209 -0.28 -1.31 -6.21
CA GLN A 209 -0.89 -2.60 -5.85
C GLN A 209 -0.30 -3.73 -6.69
N ALA A 210 -0.38 -4.97 -6.19
CA ALA A 210 0.19 -6.16 -6.81
C ALA A 210 -0.18 -6.33 -8.30
N ASP A 211 -1.46 -6.22 -8.63
CA ASP A 211 -1.95 -6.37 -10.02
C ASP A 211 -1.35 -5.30 -10.96
N PHE A 212 -1.17 -4.08 -10.43
CA PHE A 212 -0.59 -2.97 -11.20
C PHE A 212 0.93 -3.14 -11.38
N LEU A 213 1.63 -3.72 -10.38
CA LEU A 213 3.05 -4.07 -10.52
C LEU A 213 3.26 -5.06 -11.67
N SER A 214 2.42 -6.09 -11.77
CA SER A 214 2.50 -7.07 -12.86
C SER A 214 2.23 -6.43 -14.22
N TRP A 215 1.29 -5.50 -14.29
CA TRP A 215 1.03 -4.73 -15.51
C TRP A 215 2.20 -3.83 -15.92
N MET A 216 2.80 -3.10 -14.96
CA MET A 216 4.03 -2.31 -15.17
C MET A 216 5.22 -3.19 -15.59
N ALA A 217 5.34 -4.38 -15.01
CA ALA A 217 6.38 -5.34 -15.36
C ALA A 217 6.31 -5.72 -16.84
N GLY A 218 5.08 -5.88 -17.37
CA GLY A 218 4.83 -6.10 -18.79
C GLY A 218 5.36 -4.99 -19.70
N TRP A 219 5.31 -3.72 -19.28
CA TRP A 219 5.87 -2.60 -20.06
C TRP A 219 7.39 -2.70 -20.21
N LEU A 220 8.03 -3.16 -19.15
CA LEU A 220 9.47 -3.34 -19.09
C LEU A 220 9.88 -4.74 -19.52
N SER A 221 9.03 -5.49 -20.24
CA SER A 221 9.31 -6.87 -20.69
C SER A 221 9.92 -7.76 -19.59
N ILE A 222 9.55 -7.50 -18.33
CA ILE A 222 9.81 -8.39 -17.21
C ILE A 222 8.74 -9.46 -17.35
N GLU A 223 9.13 -10.60 -17.88
CA GLU A 223 8.20 -11.68 -18.14
C GLU A 223 7.57 -12.15 -16.83
N ASP A 224 6.27 -12.44 -16.88
CA ASP A 224 5.50 -12.99 -15.77
C ASP A 224 5.91 -14.45 -15.57
N ILE A 225 7.09 -14.62 -15.01
CA ILE A 225 7.55 -15.90 -14.48
C ILE A 225 6.73 -16.05 -13.19
N PRO A 226 5.98 -17.15 -12.98
CA PRO A 226 5.23 -17.43 -11.75
C PRO A 226 6.08 -17.54 -10.46
N ALA A 227 7.34 -17.12 -10.56
CA ALA A 227 8.38 -17.09 -9.56
C ALA A 227 8.42 -15.80 -8.76
N TRP A 228 8.03 -14.67 -9.37
CA TRP A 228 8.23 -13.37 -8.75
C TRP A 228 7.13 -13.05 -7.75
N ASN A 229 7.53 -12.82 -6.50
CA ASN A 229 6.66 -12.22 -5.49
C ASN A 229 6.62 -10.70 -5.65
N GLU A 230 5.74 -10.03 -4.90
CA GLU A 230 5.59 -8.57 -4.97
C GLU A 230 6.91 -7.84 -4.69
N GLU A 231 7.65 -8.22 -3.65
CA GLU A 231 8.92 -7.56 -3.28
C GLU A 231 9.97 -7.67 -4.39
N GLN A 232 10.07 -8.84 -5.02
CA GLN A 232 10.94 -9.08 -6.16
C GLN A 232 10.51 -8.25 -7.37
N LEU A 233 9.21 -8.16 -7.68
CA LEU A 233 8.71 -7.30 -8.75
C LEU A 233 9.03 -5.82 -8.48
N ARG A 234 8.83 -5.33 -7.24
CA ARG A 234 9.19 -3.96 -6.85
C ARG A 234 10.69 -3.72 -7.06
N TYR A 235 11.54 -4.67 -6.67
CA TYR A 235 12.99 -4.60 -6.91
C TYR A 235 13.32 -4.51 -8.39
N LEU A 236 12.74 -5.39 -9.21
CA LEU A 236 12.97 -5.44 -10.67
C LEU A 236 12.53 -4.14 -11.35
N LEU A 237 11.36 -3.61 -11.00
CA LEU A 237 10.83 -2.36 -11.56
C LEU A 237 11.72 -1.17 -11.22
N LYS A 238 12.16 -1.04 -9.95
CA LYS A 238 13.06 0.04 -9.53
C LYS A 238 14.43 -0.04 -10.19
N ASN A 239 14.95 -1.25 -10.39
CA ASN A 239 16.28 -1.48 -10.95
C ASN A 239 16.27 -1.73 -12.45
N ALA A 240 15.12 -1.66 -13.11
CA ALA A 240 14.95 -2.12 -14.49
C ALA A 240 16.01 -1.54 -15.43
N LEU A 241 16.22 -0.22 -15.41
CA LEU A 241 17.23 0.44 -16.26
C LEU A 241 18.65 -0.08 -16.00
N ARG A 242 19.04 -0.30 -14.74
CA ARG A 242 20.35 -0.86 -14.39
C ARG A 242 20.47 -2.29 -14.89
N LEU A 243 19.47 -3.11 -14.62
CA LEU A 243 19.39 -4.51 -15.04
C LEU A 243 19.45 -4.67 -16.55
N TYR A 244 18.76 -3.80 -17.30
CA TYR A 244 18.80 -3.77 -18.75
C TYR A 244 20.20 -3.50 -19.31
N ARG A 245 21.00 -2.67 -18.64
CA ARG A 245 22.37 -2.35 -19.09
C ARG A 245 23.33 -3.52 -18.95
N ILE A 246 23.11 -4.39 -17.98
CA ILE A 246 23.95 -5.56 -17.71
C ILE A 246 23.33 -6.87 -18.24
N ARG A 247 22.18 -6.81 -18.90
CA ARG A 247 21.48 -7.99 -19.42
C ARG A 247 22.38 -8.79 -20.37
N GLY A 248 22.39 -10.11 -20.20
CA GLY A 248 23.27 -11.01 -20.96
C GLY A 248 24.68 -11.17 -20.39
N THR A 249 25.00 -10.52 -19.26
CA THR A 249 26.26 -10.74 -18.53
C THR A 249 26.12 -11.78 -17.42
N VAL A 250 27.26 -12.30 -16.95
CA VAL A 250 27.33 -13.17 -15.76
C VAL A 250 26.78 -12.46 -14.51
N GLU A 251 27.00 -11.15 -14.40
CA GLU A 251 26.49 -10.34 -13.28
C GLU A 251 24.96 -10.36 -13.24
N TYR A 252 24.30 -10.07 -14.37
CA TYR A 252 22.84 -10.13 -14.47
C TYR A 252 22.30 -11.52 -14.14
N LEU A 253 22.93 -12.57 -14.69
CA LEU A 253 22.52 -13.94 -14.47
C LEU A 253 22.56 -14.33 -12.99
N LYS A 254 23.65 -14.00 -12.30
CA LYS A 254 23.78 -14.22 -10.86
C LYS A 254 22.72 -13.46 -10.08
N GLU A 255 22.54 -12.18 -10.40
CA GLU A 255 21.58 -11.32 -9.71
C GLU A 255 20.15 -11.82 -9.82
N MET A 256 19.69 -12.22 -11.02
CA MET A 256 18.34 -12.74 -11.22
C MET A 256 18.10 -14.07 -10.49
N LEU A 257 19.11 -14.93 -10.43
CA LEU A 257 19.02 -16.23 -9.76
C LEU A 257 19.02 -16.07 -8.23
N THR A 258 19.89 -15.21 -7.71
CA THR A 258 19.92 -14.86 -6.27
C THR A 258 18.65 -14.10 -5.85
N LEU A 259 18.08 -13.27 -6.72
CA LEU A 259 16.82 -12.58 -6.45
C LEU A 259 15.66 -13.58 -6.30
N TYR A 260 15.57 -14.59 -7.17
CA TYR A 260 14.52 -15.61 -7.08
C TYR A 260 14.64 -16.41 -5.78
N ARG A 261 15.85 -16.83 -5.44
CA ARG A 261 16.14 -17.53 -4.20
C ARG A 261 17.54 -17.16 -3.74
N ASP A 262 17.67 -16.81 -2.48
CA ASP A 262 18.97 -16.51 -1.86
C ASP A 262 19.88 -17.75 -1.95
N CYS A 263 20.68 -17.82 -3.01
CA CYS A 263 21.46 -18.99 -3.42
C CYS A 263 22.81 -18.56 -3.99
N GLU A 264 23.78 -19.45 -3.85
CA GLU A 264 25.12 -19.25 -4.40
C GLU A 264 25.16 -19.76 -5.84
N VAL A 265 25.60 -18.89 -6.75
CA VAL A 265 25.62 -19.16 -8.19
C VAL A 265 27.04 -19.07 -8.71
N TYR A 266 27.52 -20.17 -9.29
CA TYR A 266 28.81 -20.26 -9.95
C TYR A 266 28.59 -20.43 -11.45
N VAL A 267 29.30 -19.65 -12.25
CA VAL A 267 29.18 -19.66 -13.71
C VAL A 267 30.53 -20.07 -14.29
N VAL A 268 30.51 -21.12 -15.10
CA VAL A 268 31.70 -21.66 -15.77
C VAL A 268 31.57 -21.40 -17.27
N GLU A 269 32.51 -20.64 -17.81
CA GLU A 269 32.57 -20.25 -19.22
C GLU A 269 33.75 -20.94 -19.92
N HIS A 270 33.67 -21.08 -21.25
CA HIS A 270 34.68 -21.83 -22.01
C HIS A 270 36.11 -21.29 -21.86
N TYR A 271 36.30 -19.96 -21.79
CA TYR A 271 37.65 -19.39 -21.63
C TYR A 271 38.31 -19.73 -20.29
N GLN A 272 37.52 -20.09 -19.27
CA GLN A 272 38.03 -20.50 -17.96
C GLN A 272 38.57 -21.93 -18.00
N MET A 273 38.27 -22.69 -19.05
CA MET A 273 38.67 -24.09 -19.22
C MET A 273 40.03 -24.25 -19.92
N GLN A 274 40.94 -23.29 -19.76
CA GLN A 274 42.30 -23.38 -20.30
C GLN A 274 43.16 -24.28 -19.41
N GLU A 275 43.32 -25.54 -19.80
CA GLU A 275 44.11 -26.55 -19.09
C GLU A 275 45.06 -27.26 -20.07
N SER A 276 46.21 -27.70 -19.58
CA SER A 276 47.24 -28.37 -20.42
C SER A 276 47.19 -29.89 -20.34
N ASP A 277 46.60 -30.44 -19.29
CA ASP A 277 46.50 -31.88 -19.02
C ASP A 277 45.35 -32.53 -19.82
N PRO A 278 45.64 -33.47 -20.76
CA PRO A 278 44.63 -34.13 -21.58
C PRO A 278 43.52 -34.84 -20.79
N GLU A 279 43.83 -35.43 -19.62
CA GLU A 279 42.82 -36.14 -18.82
C GLU A 279 41.84 -35.16 -18.17
N LYS A 280 42.36 -34.03 -17.65
CA LYS A 280 41.52 -32.97 -17.08
C LYS A 280 40.67 -32.29 -18.13
N ILE A 281 41.22 -32.00 -19.31
CA ILE A 281 40.45 -31.45 -20.44
C ILE A 281 39.28 -32.37 -20.77
N ARG A 282 39.52 -33.69 -20.85
CA ARG A 282 38.46 -34.66 -21.14
C ARG A 282 37.37 -34.64 -20.06
N ARG A 283 37.75 -34.55 -18.77
CA ARG A 283 36.81 -34.47 -17.65
C ARG A 283 36.01 -33.16 -17.67
N TRP A 284 36.65 -32.02 -17.91
CA TRP A 284 35.98 -30.71 -17.97
C TRP A 284 35.00 -30.63 -19.13
N LYS A 285 35.37 -31.11 -20.32
CA LYS A 285 34.47 -31.20 -21.47
C LYS A 285 33.24 -32.05 -21.18
N LYS A 286 33.40 -33.15 -20.42
CA LYS A 286 32.29 -34.01 -19.97
C LYS A 286 31.35 -33.26 -19.00
N LEU A 287 31.90 -32.49 -18.06
CA LEU A 287 31.11 -31.80 -17.03
C LEU A 287 30.46 -30.50 -17.53
N TYR A 288 31.17 -29.68 -18.29
CA TYR A 288 30.75 -28.32 -18.63
C TYR A 288 30.46 -28.08 -20.12
N GLY A 289 30.79 -29.05 -20.98
CA GLY A 289 30.64 -28.94 -22.43
C GLY A 289 31.93 -28.57 -23.16
N ASP A 290 31.91 -28.72 -24.49
CA ASP A 290 33.07 -28.49 -25.37
C ASP A 290 32.88 -27.28 -26.31
N SER A 291 31.67 -26.70 -26.37
CA SER A 291 31.36 -25.58 -27.26
C SER A 291 31.71 -24.24 -26.62
N PRO A 292 32.28 -23.28 -27.38
CA PRO A 292 32.50 -21.92 -26.90
C PRO A 292 31.19 -21.15 -26.63
N TYR A 293 30.06 -21.64 -27.17
CA TYR A 293 28.73 -21.07 -26.96
C TYR A 293 27.96 -21.75 -25.83
N THR A 294 28.61 -22.61 -25.03
CA THR A 294 27.98 -23.26 -23.88
C THR A 294 28.49 -22.64 -22.58
N VAL A 295 27.55 -22.24 -21.73
CA VAL A 295 27.82 -21.77 -20.36
C VAL A 295 27.17 -22.75 -19.39
N THR A 296 27.91 -23.14 -18.35
CA THR A 296 27.36 -23.99 -17.29
C THR A 296 27.18 -23.20 -16.00
N VAL A 297 25.94 -23.17 -15.50
CA VAL A 297 25.55 -22.51 -14.26
C VAL A 297 25.32 -23.55 -13.19
N LEU A 298 26.10 -23.46 -12.13
CA LEU A 298 25.99 -24.30 -10.95
C LEU A 298 25.26 -23.49 -9.87
N ILE A 299 24.16 -24.04 -9.35
CA ILE A 299 23.33 -23.36 -8.34
C ILE A 299 23.36 -24.19 -7.07
N HIS A 300 23.78 -23.57 -5.96
CA HIS A 300 23.72 -24.15 -4.63
C HIS A 300 22.63 -23.47 -3.80
N THR A 301 21.51 -24.17 -3.60
CA THR A 301 20.36 -23.66 -2.84
C THR A 301 20.37 -24.09 -1.36
N GLY A 302 21.40 -24.81 -0.90
CA GLY A 302 21.51 -25.33 0.47
C GLY A 302 20.51 -26.43 0.86
N GLN A 303 19.49 -26.68 0.02
CA GLN A 303 18.43 -27.68 0.21
C GLN A 303 18.27 -28.53 -1.07
N ASN A 304 17.65 -29.71 -0.96
CA ASN A 304 17.31 -30.49 -2.15
C ASN A 304 16.16 -29.81 -2.91
N GLY A 305 16.50 -29.21 -4.05
CA GLY A 305 15.51 -28.56 -4.90
C GLY A 305 14.59 -29.56 -5.59
N GLY A 306 13.31 -29.21 -5.70
CA GLY A 306 12.30 -30.02 -6.38
C GLY A 306 12.24 -29.77 -7.89
N GLN A 307 11.51 -30.61 -8.63
CA GLN A 307 11.32 -30.47 -10.08
C GLN A 307 10.71 -29.11 -10.49
N LYS A 308 9.84 -28.54 -9.65
CA LYS A 308 9.22 -27.23 -9.88
C LYS A 308 10.25 -26.10 -9.86
N GLU A 309 11.13 -26.11 -8.87
CA GLU A 309 12.19 -25.12 -8.71
C GLU A 309 13.20 -25.16 -9.87
N TYR A 310 13.58 -26.37 -10.30
CA TYR A 310 14.43 -26.52 -11.48
C TYR A 310 13.82 -25.88 -12.74
N ARG A 311 12.51 -26.08 -12.97
CA ARG A 311 11.81 -25.47 -14.11
C ARG A 311 11.81 -23.95 -14.03
N THR A 312 11.63 -23.40 -12.83
CA THR A 312 11.67 -21.96 -12.60
C THR A 312 13.05 -21.37 -12.87
N PHE A 313 14.11 -21.99 -12.35
CA PHE A 313 15.48 -21.58 -12.66
C PHE A 313 15.76 -21.63 -14.17
N MET A 314 15.35 -22.70 -14.84
CA MET A 314 15.48 -22.83 -16.30
C MET A 314 14.76 -21.70 -17.06
N GLN A 315 13.58 -21.28 -16.61
CA GLN A 315 12.88 -20.14 -17.21
C GLN A 315 13.68 -18.85 -17.02
N ILE A 316 14.08 -18.52 -15.79
CA ILE A 316 14.85 -17.30 -15.48
C ILE A 316 16.11 -17.22 -16.34
N VAL A 317 16.89 -18.30 -16.39
CA VAL A 317 18.12 -18.36 -17.19
C VAL A 317 17.85 -18.17 -18.68
N ARG A 318 16.79 -18.78 -19.22
CA ARG A 318 16.43 -18.65 -20.63
C ARG A 318 16.13 -17.20 -21.03
N HIS A 319 15.57 -16.39 -20.14
CA HIS A 319 15.31 -14.96 -20.40
C HIS A 319 16.55 -14.08 -20.17
N ALA A 320 17.49 -14.56 -19.36
CA ALA A 320 18.71 -13.85 -19.01
C ALA A 320 19.82 -13.99 -20.06
N VAL A 321 19.92 -15.17 -20.67
CA VAL A 321 21.03 -15.54 -21.55
C VAL A 321 20.78 -15.07 -22.99
N PRO A 322 21.81 -14.57 -23.71
CA PRO A 322 21.67 -14.21 -25.12
C PRO A 322 21.22 -15.39 -25.99
N ALA A 323 20.43 -15.12 -27.03
CA ALA A 323 19.77 -16.17 -27.83
C ALA A 323 20.71 -17.20 -28.51
N HIS A 324 22.00 -16.88 -28.68
CA HIS A 324 22.99 -17.75 -29.32
C HIS A 324 23.83 -18.57 -28.32
N ILE A 325 23.58 -18.42 -27.02
CA ILE A 325 24.30 -19.12 -25.95
C ILE A 325 23.42 -20.23 -25.37
N ASP A 326 23.95 -21.44 -25.34
CA ASP A 326 23.34 -22.58 -24.67
C ASP A 326 23.73 -22.57 -23.19
N CYS A 327 22.74 -22.42 -22.32
CA CYS A 327 22.98 -22.46 -20.87
C CYS A 327 22.57 -23.79 -20.28
N ARG A 328 23.50 -24.47 -19.61
CA ARG A 328 23.27 -25.69 -18.85
C ARG A 328 23.13 -25.35 -17.37
N ILE A 329 22.04 -25.78 -16.74
CA ILE A 329 21.83 -25.59 -15.29
C ILE A 329 22.09 -26.89 -14.56
N VAL A 330 22.89 -26.82 -13.50
CA VAL A 330 23.15 -27.92 -12.56
C VAL A 330 22.81 -27.46 -11.16
N LEU A 331 21.81 -28.11 -10.54
CA LEU A 331 21.52 -27.92 -9.11
C LEU A 331 22.47 -28.79 -8.29
N LEU A 332 23.27 -28.16 -7.43
CA LEU A 332 24.24 -28.84 -6.60
C LEU A 332 23.56 -29.49 -5.39
N THR A 333 23.56 -30.82 -5.36
CA THR A 333 23.05 -31.60 -4.23
C THR A 333 24.11 -31.70 -3.13
N PRO A 334 23.72 -31.85 -1.85
CA PRO A 334 24.64 -31.94 -0.72
C PRO A 334 25.34 -33.32 -0.62
N TYR A 335 25.33 -34.12 -1.68
CA TYR A 335 25.87 -35.48 -1.71
C TYR A 335 27.16 -35.55 -2.53
N ILE A 336 28.02 -36.50 -2.18
CA ILE A 336 29.29 -36.73 -2.86
C ILE A 336 29.07 -37.80 -3.94
N PHE A 337 29.20 -37.38 -5.20
CA PHE A 337 29.22 -38.27 -6.35
C PHE A 337 30.56 -38.13 -7.08
N LEU A 338 31.28 -39.24 -7.25
CA LEU A 338 32.55 -39.25 -7.97
C LEU A 338 32.32 -39.00 -9.47
N ASP A 339 33.23 -38.23 -10.08
CA ASP A 339 33.19 -37.85 -11.52
C ASP A 339 31.92 -37.08 -11.93
N GLN A 340 31.25 -36.44 -10.97
CA GLN A 340 30.09 -35.57 -11.16
C GLN A 340 30.31 -34.19 -10.50
N HIS A 341 29.29 -33.34 -10.45
CA HIS A 341 29.32 -32.00 -9.88
C HIS A 341 29.36 -32.00 -8.35
N THR A 342 30.50 -32.40 -7.80
CA THR A 342 30.79 -32.37 -6.36
C THR A 342 32.06 -31.55 -6.13
N TYR A 343 31.92 -30.43 -5.41
CA TYR A 343 32.98 -29.47 -5.16
C TYR A 343 33.23 -29.34 -3.66
N LEU A 344 34.50 -29.52 -3.27
CA LEU A 344 34.94 -29.41 -1.89
C LEU A 344 34.68 -27.99 -1.36
N GLY A 345 34.07 -27.88 -0.19
CA GLY A 345 33.75 -26.58 0.44
C GLY A 345 32.51 -25.88 -0.11
N VAL A 346 31.87 -26.41 -1.16
CA VAL A 346 30.62 -25.87 -1.73
C VAL A 346 29.45 -26.80 -1.38
N ASN A 347 29.35 -27.95 -2.05
CA ASN A 347 28.23 -28.90 -1.87
C ASN A 347 28.66 -30.26 -1.30
N SER A 348 29.96 -30.49 -1.12
CA SER A 348 30.45 -31.69 -0.44
C SER A 348 30.12 -31.65 1.06
N ARG A 349 29.07 -32.36 1.48
CA ARG A 349 28.78 -32.61 2.90
C ARG A 349 28.99 -34.09 3.21
N LEU A 350 29.66 -34.36 4.33
CA LEU A 350 29.67 -35.70 4.91
C LEU A 350 28.27 -35.91 5.53
N GLY A 351 27.60 -36.99 5.14
CA GLY A 351 26.26 -37.28 5.64
C GLY A 351 26.25 -37.33 7.17
N GLU A 352 25.26 -36.71 7.79
CA GLU A 352 25.06 -36.82 9.24
C GLU A 352 24.88 -38.30 9.61
N TYR A 353 25.45 -38.69 10.75
CA TYR A 353 25.25 -40.01 11.32
C TYR A 353 23.79 -40.15 11.74
N ARG A 354 23.00 -40.94 11.00
CA ARG A 354 21.69 -41.42 11.43
C ARG A 354 21.80 -42.87 11.87
N PRO A 355 21.36 -43.24 13.09
CA PRO A 355 21.35 -44.63 13.51
C PRO A 355 20.44 -45.43 12.58
N MET A 356 20.95 -46.57 12.08
CA MET A 356 20.19 -47.47 11.22
C MET A 356 18.96 -47.98 11.99
N GLN A 357 17.76 -47.60 11.54
CA GLN A 357 16.51 -48.18 12.00
C GLN A 357 16.01 -49.21 10.98
N LEU A 358 15.80 -50.44 11.43
CA LEU A 358 15.30 -51.55 10.63
C LEU A 358 13.76 -51.47 10.54
N ASP A 359 13.26 -50.40 9.93
CA ASP A 359 11.81 -50.10 9.81
C ASP A 359 11.26 -50.33 8.40
N GLY A 360 12.10 -50.81 7.46
CA GLY A 360 11.71 -51.06 6.07
C GLY A 360 11.55 -49.80 5.21
N LEU A 361 11.68 -48.61 5.78
CA LEU A 361 11.62 -47.31 5.08
C LEU A 361 13.01 -46.63 5.00
N SER A 362 13.93 -47.00 5.90
CA SER A 362 15.26 -46.44 6.01
C SER A 362 16.30 -47.27 5.23
N ALA A 363 16.30 -47.18 3.89
CA ALA A 363 17.29 -47.88 3.06
C ALA A 363 18.62 -47.10 2.97
N MET A 364 19.72 -47.77 3.32
CA MET A 364 21.17 -47.49 3.12
C MET A 364 21.67 -46.03 3.06
N HIS A 365 22.69 -45.75 3.89
CA HIS A 365 23.54 -44.55 3.80
C HIS A 365 24.29 -44.55 2.46
N PHE A 366 24.22 -43.45 1.69
CA PHE A 366 25.04 -43.32 0.48
C PHE A 366 26.51 -43.16 0.87
N SER A 367 27.27 -44.23 0.69
CA SER A 367 28.73 -44.20 0.51
C SER A 367 29.07 -45.16 -0.61
N ARG A 368 29.32 -44.65 -1.83
CA ARG A 368 29.95 -45.46 -2.88
C ARG A 368 31.14 -44.74 -3.51
N ILE A 369 32.30 -45.22 -3.10
CA ILE A 369 33.65 -44.93 -3.59
C ILE A 369 33.98 -46.01 -4.64
N GLY A 370 34.47 -45.63 -5.83
CA GLY A 370 35.04 -46.58 -6.80
C GLY A 370 34.06 -47.26 -7.77
N GLN A 371 34.63 -47.67 -8.91
CA GLN A 371 34.06 -47.94 -10.25
C GLN A 371 32.87 -48.93 -10.36
N LEU A 372 32.10 -48.73 -11.43
CA LEU A 372 31.53 -49.79 -12.26
C LEU A 372 32.08 -49.66 -13.69
#